data_AF-A0AAV6U5S9-F1
#
_entry.id   AF-A0AAV6U5S9-F1
#
_cell.length_a   1.000
_cell.length_b   1.000
_cell.length_c   1.000
_cell.angle_alpha   90.00
_cell.angle_beta   90.00
_cell.angle_gamma   90.00
#
_symmetry.space_group_name_H-M   'P 1'
#
loop_
_entity.id
_entity.type
_entity.pdbx_description
1 polymer ?
#
loop_
_entity_poly.entity_id
_entity_poly.type
_entity_poly.pdbx_seq_one_letter_code
_entity_poly.pdbx_strand_id
1 'polypeptide(L)'
;MDKFVTKKARLEVDDTASQPPTTIVSSIASSSSGESRSQPKPGQSSKGRSFQKSWLIKYTWLEYEASTEKVFCKTCKEADIKNLLQFSSKKDNAFISVGFSNWKKALEKFRLHENTFAHKEGVLKLNSMTNRSVVFQLNE
;
A
#
# COMPACT_ATOMS: atom_id res chain seq x y z
N MET A 1 52.85 -1.59 -37.77
CA MET A 1 51.43 -1.50 -38.21
C MET A 1 50.66 -2.50 -37.38
N ASP A 2 50.21 -2.06 -36.21
CA ASP A 2 49.81 -2.97 -35.14
C ASP A 2 48.33 -2.80 -34.85
N LYS A 3 47.61 -3.90 -35.01
CA LYS A 3 46.16 -4.03 -35.06
C LYS A 3 45.61 -4.03 -33.63
N PHE A 4 44.74 -3.08 -33.30
CA PHE A 4 44.00 -3.09 -32.04
C PHE A 4 42.70 -3.88 -32.19
N VAL A 5 42.64 -5.01 -31.50
CA VAL A 5 41.48 -5.87 -31.33
C VAL A 5 40.63 -5.36 -30.16
N THR A 6 39.36 -5.06 -30.46
CA THR A 6 38.27 -4.83 -29.52
C THR A 6 38.00 -6.05 -28.64
N LYS A 7 38.03 -5.91 -27.31
CA LYS A 7 37.30 -6.82 -26.39
C LYS A 7 36.75 -6.06 -25.18
N LYS A 8 35.54 -6.48 -24.82
CA LYS A 8 34.53 -5.81 -24.00
C LYS A 8 34.74 -6.10 -22.52
N ALA A 9 34.47 -5.12 -21.66
CA ALA A 9 34.40 -5.28 -20.22
C ALA A 9 33.16 -6.13 -19.84
N ARG A 10 33.39 -7.21 -19.10
CA ARG A 10 32.36 -8.04 -18.45
C ARG A 10 32.43 -7.71 -16.97
N LEU A 11 31.37 -7.10 -16.44
CA LEU A 11 31.17 -6.97 -14.99
C LEU A 11 30.73 -8.33 -14.46
N GLU A 12 31.52 -8.86 -13.54
CA GLU A 12 31.20 -10.02 -12.70
C GLU A 12 30.07 -9.64 -11.73
N VAL A 13 29.08 -10.52 -11.62
CA VAL A 13 28.01 -10.47 -10.63
C VAL A 13 28.35 -11.50 -9.57
N ASP A 14 28.53 -11.05 -8.33
CA ASP A 14 28.81 -11.91 -7.18
C ASP A 14 27.50 -12.37 -6.52
N ASP A 15 27.56 -13.63 -6.08
CA ASP A 15 26.51 -14.49 -5.57
C ASP A 15 26.30 -14.28 -4.07
N THR A 16 25.06 -14.17 -3.60
CA THR A 16 24.74 -14.49 -2.19
C THR A 16 23.36 -15.15 -2.11
N ALA A 17 23.44 -16.47 -2.05
CA ALA A 17 22.48 -17.46 -1.58
C ALA A 17 21.38 -17.01 -0.62
N SER A 18 20.15 -17.48 -0.91
CA SER A 18 19.17 -17.90 0.11
C SER A 18 18.16 -18.87 -0.49
N GLN A 19 18.44 -20.17 -0.37
CA GLN A 19 17.42 -21.22 -0.30
C GLN A 19 17.55 -21.91 1.06
N PRO A 20 16.43 -22.29 1.69
CA PRO A 20 16.42 -23.49 2.51
C PRO A 20 15.66 -24.66 1.83
N PRO A 21 16.11 -25.91 2.06
CA PRO A 21 15.71 -27.11 1.33
C PRO A 21 14.46 -27.80 1.90
N THR A 22 13.73 -28.48 1.00
CA THR A 22 12.77 -29.53 1.33
C THR A 22 13.49 -30.88 1.38
N THR A 23 13.52 -31.55 2.54
CA THR A 23 13.65 -33.02 2.63
C THR A 23 12.94 -33.53 3.87
N ILE A 24 12.05 -34.49 3.62
CA ILE A 24 11.22 -35.23 4.57
C ILE A 24 12.06 -36.32 5.24
N VAL A 25 11.98 -36.46 6.57
CA VAL A 25 12.36 -37.68 7.31
C VAL A 25 11.32 -37.98 8.40
N SER A 26 11.02 -39.27 8.53
CA SER A 26 9.91 -39.91 9.22
C SER A 26 10.04 -40.05 10.76
N SER A 27 8.86 -40.16 11.39
CA SER A 27 8.46 -41.01 12.54
C SER A 27 9.21 -40.97 13.88
N ILE A 28 8.50 -40.58 14.95
CA ILE A 28 8.56 -41.22 16.29
C ILE A 28 7.31 -40.84 17.11
N ALA A 29 6.94 -41.76 18.00
CA ALA A 29 5.62 -41.92 18.60
C ALA A 29 5.44 -41.27 20.00
N SER A 30 4.16 -41.19 20.39
CA SER A 30 3.61 -41.40 21.74
C SER A 30 3.48 -40.22 22.73
N SER A 31 2.20 -39.94 23.00
CA SER A 31 1.57 -39.78 24.33
C SER A 31 1.91 -38.57 25.21
N SER A 32 0.91 -37.71 25.46
CA SER A 32 0.20 -37.59 26.75
C SER A 32 -0.25 -36.15 27.06
N SER A 33 -1.44 -36.09 27.67
CA SER A 33 -1.90 -35.05 28.60
C SER A 33 -2.46 -33.77 27.98
N GLY A 34 -3.78 -33.65 28.17
CA GLY A 34 -4.59 -32.58 27.64
C GLY A 34 -4.31 -31.22 28.27
N GLU A 35 -4.66 -30.19 27.50
CA GLU A 35 -5.10 -28.92 28.08
C GLU A 35 -6.28 -28.42 27.25
N SER A 36 -7.45 -28.47 27.89
CA SER A 36 -8.73 -28.03 27.38
C SER A 36 -8.76 -26.50 27.28
N ARG A 37 -8.32 -25.93 26.15
CA ARG A 37 -8.53 -24.51 25.89
C ARG A 37 -9.90 -24.29 25.23
N SER A 38 -10.95 -24.27 26.05
CA SER A 38 -12.28 -23.85 25.63
C SER A 38 -12.34 -22.32 25.51
N GLN A 39 -12.40 -21.78 24.29
CA GLN A 39 -12.85 -20.41 23.99
C GLN A 39 -13.48 -20.34 22.58
N PRO A 40 -14.33 -19.33 22.30
CA PRO A 40 -15.74 -19.20 22.68
C PRO A 40 -16.69 -19.56 21.51
N LYS A 41 -17.99 -19.64 21.82
CA LYS A 41 -19.10 -20.12 20.99
C LYS A 41 -19.24 -19.43 19.61
N PRO A 42 -19.53 -20.16 18.52
CA PRO A 42 -19.88 -19.57 17.23
C PRO A 42 -21.32 -19.06 17.28
N GLY A 43 -21.49 -17.74 17.26
CA GLY A 43 -22.80 -17.12 17.40
C GLY A 43 -22.84 -15.64 17.10
N GLN A 44 -22.10 -15.15 16.10
CA GLN A 44 -22.33 -13.83 15.53
C GLN A 44 -22.16 -13.92 14.02
N SER A 45 -23.21 -13.55 13.30
CA SER A 45 -23.30 -13.62 11.84
C SER A 45 -22.00 -13.15 11.18
N SER A 46 -21.29 -14.08 10.57
CA SER A 46 -20.10 -13.87 9.76
C SER A 46 -20.45 -13.16 8.44
N LYS A 47 -21.12 -12.01 8.51
CA LYS A 47 -21.15 -11.10 7.36
C LYS A 47 -19.73 -10.57 7.25
N GLY A 48 -19.05 -10.96 6.17
CA GLY A 48 -17.71 -10.47 5.87
C GLY A 48 -17.67 -8.95 6.04
N ARG A 49 -16.58 -8.42 6.59
CA ARG A 49 -16.39 -6.97 6.64
C ARG A 49 -16.39 -6.46 5.21
N SER A 50 -17.28 -5.53 4.88
CA SER A 50 -17.38 -4.88 3.59
C SER A 50 -17.06 -3.39 3.73
N PHE A 51 -16.95 -2.71 2.59
CA PHE A 51 -16.83 -1.27 2.54
C PHE A 51 -18.00 -0.57 3.27
N GLN A 52 -17.70 0.44 4.07
CA GLN A 52 -18.72 1.24 4.76
C GLN A 52 -18.75 2.66 4.19
N LYS A 53 -19.92 3.10 3.71
CA LYS A 53 -20.13 4.47 3.19
C LYS A 53 -19.79 5.55 4.21
N SER A 54 -19.94 5.27 5.51
CA SER A 54 -19.56 6.17 6.60
C SER A 54 -18.07 6.55 6.59
N TRP A 55 -17.21 5.72 6.00
CA TRP A 55 -15.79 6.04 5.86
C TRP A 55 -15.54 7.20 4.89
N LEU A 56 -16.35 7.37 3.85
CA LEU A 56 -16.23 8.50 2.91
C LEU A 56 -16.56 9.84 3.57
N ILE A 57 -17.51 9.83 4.51
CA ILE A 57 -17.89 11.02 5.27
C ILE A 57 -16.76 11.41 6.23
N LYS A 58 -16.13 10.41 6.86
CA LYS A 58 -15.04 10.63 7.81
C LYS A 58 -13.73 11.02 7.13
N TYR A 59 -13.40 10.38 6.02
CA TYR A 59 -12.16 10.60 5.27
C TYR A 59 -12.52 11.19 3.92
N THR A 60 -12.60 12.50 3.84
CA THR A 60 -13.04 13.23 2.63
C THR A 60 -12.09 13.04 1.43
N TRP A 61 -10.85 12.62 1.69
CA TRP A 61 -9.85 12.25 0.68
C TRP A 61 -10.05 10.83 0.10
N LEU A 62 -10.92 10.02 0.70
CA LEU A 62 -11.14 8.63 0.30
C LEU A 62 -12.17 8.55 -0.83
N GLU A 63 -11.87 7.73 -1.82
CA GLU A 63 -12.72 7.47 -2.99
C GLU A 63 -12.94 5.97 -3.12
N TYR A 64 -14.18 5.54 -3.31
CA TYR A 64 -14.52 4.13 -3.50
C TYR A 64 -14.84 3.87 -4.96
N GLU A 65 -14.18 2.87 -5.54
CA GLU A 65 -14.44 2.41 -6.90
C GLU A 65 -15.26 1.12 -6.85
N ALA A 66 -16.52 1.19 -7.28
CA ALA A 66 -17.43 0.05 -7.27
C ALA A 66 -17.02 -1.06 -8.24
N SER A 67 -16.36 -0.72 -9.34
CA SER A 67 -15.92 -1.67 -10.37
C SER A 67 -14.87 -2.66 -9.86
N THR A 68 -13.98 -2.20 -8.97
CA THR A 68 -12.87 -3.00 -8.44
C THR A 68 -13.02 -3.32 -6.95
N GLU A 69 -14.11 -2.85 -6.33
CA GLU A 69 -14.38 -2.95 -4.88
C GLU A 69 -13.18 -2.54 -4.04
N LYS A 70 -12.56 -1.41 -4.40
CA LYS A 70 -11.36 -0.89 -3.75
C LYS A 70 -11.54 0.57 -3.40
N VAL A 71 -10.78 1.00 -2.40
CA VAL A 71 -10.68 2.42 -2.05
C VAL A 71 -9.33 2.98 -2.44
N PHE A 72 -9.36 4.23 -2.88
CA PHE A 72 -8.22 5.02 -3.27
C PHE A 72 -8.21 6.32 -2.46
N CYS A 73 -7.06 6.98 -2.43
CA CYS A 73 -6.93 8.32 -1.92
C CYS A 73 -6.88 9.28 -3.11
N LYS A 74 -7.96 10.05 -3.31
CA LYS A 74 -8.08 10.99 -4.43
C LYS A 74 -6.95 12.01 -4.42
N THR A 75 -6.60 12.52 -3.24
CA THR A 75 -5.53 13.50 -3.07
C THR A 75 -4.16 12.95 -3.47
N CYS A 76 -3.85 11.72 -3.03
CA CYS A 76 -2.58 11.08 -3.39
C CYS A 76 -2.56 10.68 -4.87
N LYS A 77 -3.69 10.24 -5.43
CA LYS A 77 -3.84 9.92 -6.86
C LYS A 77 -3.61 11.15 -7.74
N GLU A 78 -4.26 12.26 -7.42
CA GLU A 78 -4.05 13.54 -8.13
C GLU A 78 -2.62 14.06 -7.99
N ALA A 79 -2.04 13.97 -6.78
CA ALA A 79 -0.66 14.38 -6.55
C ALA A 79 0.34 13.51 -7.32
N ASP A 80 0.09 12.21 -7.47
CA ASP A 80 0.92 11.30 -8.26
C ASP A 80 0.80 11.61 -9.77
N ILE A 81 -0.42 11.83 -10.29
CA ILE A 81 -0.65 12.25 -11.69
C ILE A 81 0.10 13.54 -12.01
N LYS A 82 0.09 14.51 -11.07
CA LYS A 82 0.80 15.79 -11.20
C LYS A 82 2.30 15.69 -10.87
N ASN A 83 2.82 14.48 -10.62
CA ASN A 83 4.22 14.22 -10.24
C ASN A 83 4.71 15.08 -9.05
N LEU A 84 3.83 15.30 -8.07
CA LEU A 84 4.09 16.13 -6.90
C LEU A 84 4.72 15.35 -5.74
N LEU A 85 4.60 14.02 -5.72
CA LEU A 85 5.10 13.14 -4.66
C LEU A 85 6.58 12.73 -4.82
N GLN A 86 7.42 13.63 -5.35
CA GLN A 86 8.80 13.30 -5.74
C GLN A 86 9.70 12.87 -4.58
N PHE A 87 9.46 13.38 -3.37
CA PHE A 87 10.29 13.09 -2.20
C PHE A 87 9.77 11.91 -1.37
N SER A 88 8.54 11.47 -1.63
CA SER A 88 7.96 10.33 -0.94
C SER A 88 8.45 9.02 -1.57
N SER A 89 9.69 8.61 -1.26
CA SER A 89 10.29 7.35 -1.75
C SER A 89 9.45 6.10 -1.42
N LYS A 90 8.54 6.19 -0.44
CA LYS A 90 7.56 5.15 -0.10
C LYS A 90 6.15 5.67 -0.36
N LYS A 91 5.83 6.00 -1.62
CA LYS A 91 4.46 6.29 -2.02
C LYS A 91 3.57 5.08 -1.68
N ASP A 92 2.44 5.34 -1.04
CA ASP A 92 1.54 4.28 -0.59
C ASP A 92 0.72 3.78 -1.79
N ASN A 93 1.36 2.96 -2.62
CA ASN A 93 0.79 2.45 -3.88
C ASN A 93 -0.55 1.74 -3.67
N ALA A 94 -0.81 1.23 -2.44
CA ALA A 94 -2.07 0.65 -2.05
C ALA A 94 -3.26 1.62 -2.18
N PHE A 95 -3.04 2.93 -1.99
CA PHE A 95 -4.09 3.94 -2.09
C PHE A 95 -4.02 4.78 -3.38
N ILE A 96 -2.99 4.59 -4.20
CA ILE A 96 -2.77 5.38 -5.42
C ILE A 96 -3.08 4.55 -6.67
N SER A 97 -2.39 3.40 -6.83
CA SER A 97 -2.42 2.61 -8.06
C SER A 97 -3.16 1.28 -7.88
N VAL A 98 -2.87 0.54 -6.81
CA VAL A 98 -3.40 -0.83 -6.62
C VAL A 98 -4.83 -0.85 -6.10
N GLY A 99 -5.15 0.10 -5.23
CA GLY A 99 -6.42 0.19 -4.49
C GLY A 99 -6.46 -0.74 -3.27
N PHE A 100 -7.05 -0.25 -2.19
CA PHE A 100 -7.12 -0.94 -0.91
C PHE A 100 -8.47 -1.66 -0.75
N SER A 101 -8.44 -2.95 -0.43
CA SER A 101 -9.64 -3.77 -0.19
C SER A 101 -9.58 -4.61 1.10
N ASN A 102 -8.56 -4.43 1.95
CA ASN A 102 -8.45 -5.18 3.20
C ASN A 102 -9.30 -4.55 4.32
N TRP A 103 -10.61 -4.79 4.25
CA TRP A 103 -11.60 -4.20 5.16
C TRP A 103 -11.37 -4.49 6.65
N LYS A 104 -10.67 -5.60 6.98
CA LYS A 104 -10.30 -5.93 8.36
C LYS A 104 -9.41 -4.89 9.02
N LYS A 105 -8.54 -4.23 8.23
CA LYS A 105 -7.61 -3.21 8.70
C LYS A 105 -7.90 -1.82 8.12
N ALA A 106 -9.09 -1.62 7.53
CA ALA A 106 -9.44 -0.38 6.86
C ALA A 106 -9.20 0.87 7.72
N LEU A 107 -9.82 0.94 8.90
CA LEU A 107 -9.70 2.12 9.77
C LEU A 107 -8.27 2.37 10.26
N GLU A 108 -7.52 1.32 10.57
CA GLU A 108 -6.11 1.43 10.97
C GLU A 108 -5.27 1.98 9.82
N LYS A 109 -5.45 1.42 8.61
CA LYS A 109 -4.73 1.86 7.42
C LYS A 109 -5.12 3.26 6.97
N PHE A 110 -6.39 3.66 7.10
CA PHE A 110 -6.82 5.02 6.75
C PHE A 110 -6.20 6.06 7.66
N ARG A 111 -6.20 5.82 8.98
CA ARG A 111 -5.53 6.70 9.96
C ARG A 111 -4.03 6.77 9.73
N LEU A 112 -3.41 5.63 9.46
CA LEU A 112 -1.98 5.57 9.16
C LEU A 112 -1.68 6.36 7.88
N HIS A 113 -2.46 6.15 6.83
CA HIS A 113 -2.32 6.80 5.53
C HIS A 113 -2.40 8.32 5.64
N GLU A 114 -3.41 8.83 6.34
CA GLU A 114 -3.60 10.26 6.59
C GLU A 114 -2.37 10.90 7.26
N ASN A 115 -1.68 10.15 8.13
CA ASN A 115 -0.49 10.64 8.81
C ASN A 115 0.81 10.43 8.00
N THR A 116 0.78 9.73 6.87
CA THR A 116 1.98 9.53 6.04
C THR A 116 2.46 10.83 5.42
N PHE A 117 3.78 10.92 5.20
CA PHE A 117 4.39 12.07 4.54
C PHE A 117 3.85 12.25 3.11
N ALA A 118 3.62 11.16 2.37
CA ALA A 118 3.04 11.18 1.03
C ALA A 118 1.70 11.92 0.98
N HIS A 119 0.81 11.59 1.91
CA HIS A 119 -0.51 12.22 1.98
C HIS A 119 -0.40 13.71 2.33
N LYS A 120 0.37 14.05 3.36
CA LYS A 120 0.57 15.44 3.79
C LYS A 120 1.21 16.29 2.70
N GLU A 121 2.24 15.78 2.04
CA GLU A 121 2.91 16.44 0.92
C GLU A 121 1.93 16.65 -0.25
N GLY A 122 1.16 15.62 -0.60
CA GLY A 122 0.12 15.71 -1.63
C GLY A 122 -0.93 16.77 -1.31
N VAL A 123 -1.47 16.78 -0.08
CA VAL A 123 -2.41 17.79 0.39
C VAL A 123 -1.82 19.19 0.28
N LEU A 124 -0.61 19.41 0.81
CA LEU A 124 0.03 20.73 0.81
C LEU A 124 0.28 21.24 -0.62
N LYS A 125 0.89 20.42 -1.48
CA LYS A 125 1.21 20.84 -2.85
C LYS A 125 -0.04 21.05 -3.69
N LEU A 126 -1.03 20.15 -3.58
CA LEU A 126 -2.28 20.29 -4.31
C LEU A 126 -3.06 21.52 -3.85
N ASN A 127 -3.12 21.78 -2.54
CA ASN A 127 -3.76 22.97 -1.99
C ASN A 127 -3.06 24.26 -2.47
N SER A 128 -1.73 24.29 -2.51
CA SER A 128 -0.98 25.43 -3.04
C SER A 128 -1.26 25.70 -4.52
N MET A 129 -1.46 24.65 -5.33
CA MET A 129 -1.82 24.79 -6.74
C MET A 129 -3.26 25.27 -6.94
N THR A 130 -4.21 24.70 -6.18
CA THR A 130 -5.62 25.10 -6.27
C THR A 130 -5.82 26.55 -5.81
N ASN A 131 -5.19 26.97 -4.71
CA ASN A 131 -5.30 28.35 -4.22
C ASN A 131 -4.66 29.38 -5.17
N ARG A 132 -3.61 29.02 -5.90
CA ARG A 132 -3.02 29.91 -6.92
C ARG A 132 -3.99 30.20 -8.07
N SER A 133 -4.85 29.25 -8.42
CA SER A 133 -5.81 29.40 -9.52
C SER A 133 -6.97 30.32 -9.19
N VAL A 134 -7.43 30.38 -7.93
CA VAL A 134 -8.56 31.25 -7.53
C VAL A 134 -8.14 32.71 -7.37
N VAL A 135 -6.88 33.00 -7.03
CA VAL A 135 -6.37 34.38 -6.89
C VAL A 135 -6.28 35.10 -8.24
N PHE A 136 -6.13 34.38 -9.36
CA PHE A 136 -6.14 34.98 -10.70
C PHE A 136 -7.53 35.32 -11.25
N GLN A 137 -8.62 34.97 -10.53
CA GLN A 137 -10.00 35.26 -10.95
C GLN A 137 -10.56 36.55 -10.31
N LEU A 138 -9.79 37.26 -9.46
CA LEU A 138 -10.24 38.48 -8.74
C LEU A 138 -9.47 39.74 -9.15
N ASN A 139 -9.07 39.82 -10.42
CA ASN A 139 -8.56 41.03 -11.03
C ASN A 139 -9.33 41.28 -12.35
N GLU A 140 -10.55 41.78 -12.20
CA GLU A 140 -11.23 42.59 -13.22
C GLU A 140 -11.08 44.07 -12.87
#